data_AF-A0A421JTH0-F1
#
_entry.id   AF-A0A421JTH0-F1
#
_cell.length_a   1.000
_cell.length_b   1.000
_cell.length_c   1.000
_cell.angle_alpha   90.00
_cell.angle_beta   90.00
_cell.angle_gamma   90.00
#
_symmetry.space_group_name_H-M   'P 1'
#
loop_
_entity.id
_entity.type
_entity.pdbx_description
1 polymer ?
#
loop_
_entity_poly.entity_id
_entity_poly.type
_entity_poly.pdbx_seq_one_letter_code
_entity_poly.pdbx_strand_id
1 'polypeptide(L)'
;MSAKTINADIILNLSPVNNIMDAFKNFGIREDCNDVIVIRVIELQDDEDVVDNVVKLVGTDSNLNDQVLFDLVDLKRFKKVYKLNDAKFTDTQQNLSNLAIGACILRGC
;
A
#
# COMPACT_ATOMS: atom_id res chain seq x y z
N MET A 1 9.32 12.81 9.60
CA MET A 1 9.48 12.45 8.17
C MET A 1 10.77 11.64 8.07
N SER A 2 10.66 10.37 7.68
CA SER A 2 11.81 9.45 7.65
C SER A 2 12.36 9.27 6.24
N ALA A 3 11.54 9.51 5.21
CA ALA A 3 11.95 9.56 3.80
C ALA A 3 12.16 11.01 3.27
N LYS A 4 12.70 11.13 2.06
CA LYS A 4 13.00 12.44 1.42
C LYS A 4 11.76 13.21 0.93
N THR A 5 10.62 12.54 0.77
CA THR A 5 9.36 13.12 0.30
C THR A 5 8.18 12.47 1.03
N ILE A 6 7.04 13.16 1.12
CA ILE A 6 5.83 12.62 1.74
C ILE A 6 5.34 11.34 1.05
N ASN A 7 5.40 11.29 -0.28
CA ASN A 7 4.99 10.11 -1.05
C ASN A 7 5.88 8.90 -0.76
N ALA A 8 7.20 9.11 -0.63
CA ALA A 8 8.10 8.04 -0.22
C ALA A 8 7.88 7.63 1.24
N ASP A 9 7.50 8.57 2.12
CA ASP A 9 7.17 8.28 3.53
C ASP A 9 5.90 7.42 3.63
N ILE A 10 4.89 7.67 2.78
CA ILE A 10 3.68 6.84 2.68
C ILE A 10 4.06 5.40 2.32
N ILE A 11 4.86 5.19 1.28
CA ILE A 11 5.31 3.85 0.88
C ILE A 11 6.12 3.19 2.00
N LEU A 12 6.99 3.94 2.67
CA LEU A 12 7.77 3.45 3.80
C LEU A 12 6.89 3.05 4.99
N ASN A 13 5.79 3.74 5.25
CA ASN A 13 4.87 3.46 6.36
C ASN A 13 3.97 2.24 6.12
N LEU A 14 3.85 1.77 4.87
CA LEU A 14 3.22 0.47 4.58
C LEU A 14 4.12 -0.71 4.95
N SER A 15 5.43 -0.48 5.09
CA SER A 15 6.41 -1.54 5.34
C SER A 15 6.60 -1.82 6.84
N PRO A 16 6.60 -3.09 7.27
CA PRO A 16 6.90 -3.48 8.64
C PRO A 16 8.40 -3.39 8.97
N VAL A 17 9.25 -3.00 8.00
CA VAL A 17 10.69 -2.81 8.17
C VAL A 17 11.10 -1.39 7.77
N ASN A 18 12.08 -0.82 8.48
CA ASN A 18 12.57 0.54 8.24
C ASN A 18 13.66 0.57 7.17
N ASN A 19 13.34 0.06 5.97
CA ASN A 19 14.23 0.06 4.81
C ASN A 19 13.46 0.55 3.58
N ILE A 20 13.87 1.70 3.06
CA ILE A 20 13.18 2.34 1.93
C ILE A 20 13.28 1.51 0.64
N MET A 21 14.40 0.82 0.39
CA MET A 21 14.56 -0.01 -0.80
C MET A 21 13.63 -1.24 -0.75
N ASP A 22 13.55 -1.87 0.42
CA ASP A 22 12.63 -3.00 0.62
C ASP A 22 11.17 -2.56 0.54
N ALA A 23 10.84 -1.36 1.03
CA ALA A 23 9.50 -0.80 0.93
C ALA A 23 9.11 -0.57 -0.54
N PHE A 24 9.95 0.09 -1.35
CA PHE A 24 9.70 0.27 -2.78
C PHE A 24 9.61 -1.05 -3.54
N LYS A 25 10.44 -2.05 -3.21
CA LYS A 25 10.39 -3.37 -3.85
C LYS A 25 9.07 -4.12 -3.55
N ASN A 26 8.53 -3.95 -2.35
CA ASN A 26 7.32 -4.66 -1.93
C ASN A 26 6.02 -3.94 -2.30
N PHE A 27 5.98 -2.62 -2.15
CA PHE A 27 4.78 -1.79 -2.26
C PHE A 27 4.80 -0.81 -3.44
N GLY A 28 5.94 -0.65 -4.12
CA GLY A 28 6.01 0.10 -5.37
C GLY A 28 5.43 -0.69 -6.55
N ILE A 29 5.32 0.00 -7.69
CA ILE A 29 4.84 -0.59 -8.94
C ILE A 29 5.76 -1.72 -9.42
N ARG A 30 5.18 -2.72 -10.08
CA ARG A 30 5.90 -3.79 -10.76
C ARG A 30 5.45 -3.85 -12.21
N GLU A 31 6.35 -4.23 -13.10
CA GLU A 31 6.06 -4.35 -14.53
C GLU A 31 5.04 -5.46 -14.84
N ASP A 32 4.88 -6.44 -13.95
CA ASP A 32 3.96 -7.56 -14.09
C ASP A 32 2.63 -7.38 -13.32
N CYS A 33 2.31 -6.14 -12.91
CA CYS A 33 1.08 -5.80 -12.20
C CYS A 33 0.20 -4.89 -13.07
N ASN A 34 -1.01 -5.35 -13.39
CA ASN A 34 -1.96 -4.59 -14.22
C ASN A 34 -2.78 -3.58 -13.40
N ASP A 35 -2.90 -3.81 -12.10
CA ASP A 35 -3.66 -2.95 -11.18
C ASP A 35 -2.70 -2.07 -10.38
N VAL A 36 -3.05 -0.80 -10.20
CA VAL A 36 -2.25 0.15 -9.42
C VAL A 36 -3.14 1.05 -8.57
N ILE A 37 -2.71 1.31 -7.34
CA ILE A 37 -3.31 2.30 -6.46
C ILE A 37 -2.44 3.55 -6.50
N VAL A 38 -3.03 4.67 -6.91
CA VAL A 38 -2.35 5.97 -6.96
C VAL A 38 -2.75 6.76 -5.72
N ILE A 39 -1.75 7.19 -4.95
CA ILE A 39 -1.94 8.05 -3.78
C ILE A 39 -1.26 9.38 -4.08
N ARG A 40 -2.02 10.47 -3.96
CA ARG A 40 -1.48 11.82 -4.04
C ARG A 40 -2.02 12.66 -2.89
N VAL A 41 -1.11 13.25 -2.14
CA VAL A 41 -1.44 14.24 -1.12
C VAL A 41 -1.51 15.59 -1.81
N ILE A 42 -2.65 16.27 -1.68
CA ILE A 42 -2.90 17.61 -2.22
C ILE A 42 -3.25 18.55 -1.07
N GLU A 43 -2.92 19.83 -1.22
CA GLU A 43 -3.50 20.87 -0.38
C GLU A 43 -4.92 21.19 -0.86
N LEU A 44 -5.79 21.65 0.04
CA LEU A 44 -7.18 21.99 -0.31
C LEU A 44 -7.30 23.11 -1.37
N GLN A 45 -6.20 23.79 -1.65
CA GLN A 45 -6.10 24.89 -2.62
C GLN A 45 -5.54 24.42 -3.97
N ASP A 46 -5.10 23.16 -4.07
CA ASP A 46 -4.59 22.59 -5.32
C ASP A 46 -5.76 22.23 -6.26
N ASP A 47 -5.59 22.57 -7.54
CA ASP A 47 -6.61 22.52 -8.60
C ASP A 47 -7.22 21.13 -8.88
N GLU A 48 -8.45 21.15 -9.42
CA GLU A 48 -9.21 19.99 -9.92
C GLU A 48 -8.43 19.16 -10.99
N ASP A 49 -7.45 19.77 -11.68
CA ASP A 49 -6.65 19.16 -12.75
C ASP A 49 -5.78 17.96 -12.32
N VAL A 50 -5.57 17.75 -11.02
CA VAL A 50 -4.74 16.66 -10.52
C VAL A 50 -5.30 15.28 -10.88
N VAL A 51 -6.62 15.11 -10.75
CA VAL A 51 -7.29 13.83 -11.02
C VAL A 51 -7.21 13.50 -12.51
N ASP A 52 -7.52 14.47 -13.37
CA ASP A 52 -7.46 14.31 -14.82
C ASP A 52 -6.07 13.92 -15.33
N ASN A 53 -5.03 14.50 -14.73
CA ASN A 53 -3.65 14.15 -15.07
C ASN A 53 -3.30 12.72 -14.66
N VAL A 54 -3.82 12.23 -13.53
CA VAL A 54 -3.62 10.83 -13.11
C VAL A 54 -4.34 9.88 -14.04
N VAL A 55 -5.61 10.17 -14.38
CA VAL A 55 -6.41 9.34 -15.30
C VAL A 55 -5.75 9.26 -16.68
N LYS A 56 -5.19 10.36 -17.20
CA LYS A 56 -4.44 10.35 -18.47
C LYS A 56 -3.19 9.45 -18.45
N LEU A 57 -2.55 9.30 -17.29
CA LEU A 57 -1.32 8.51 -17.14
C LEU A 57 -1.59 7.03 -16.88
N VAL A 58 -2.63 6.73 -16.09
CA VAL A 58 -2.85 5.40 -15.51
C VAL A 58 -4.05 4.69 -16.12
N GLY A 59 -4.90 5.43 -16.84
CA GLY A 59 -6.12 4.91 -17.44
C GLY A 59 -7.35 5.15 -16.58
N THR A 60 -8.38 4.34 -16.80
CA THR A 60 -9.69 4.55 -16.19
C THR A 60 -9.69 4.23 -14.70
N ASP A 61 -10.32 5.11 -13.93
CA ASP A 61 -10.77 4.88 -12.56
C ASP A 61 -11.56 3.56 -12.46
N SER A 62 -11.35 2.86 -11.34
CA SER A 62 -12.23 1.77 -10.91
C SER A 62 -12.65 2.01 -9.48
N ASN A 63 -13.80 1.46 -9.10
CA ASN A 63 -14.37 1.69 -7.77
C ASN A 63 -13.49 1.07 -6.66
N LEU A 64 -12.83 1.92 -5.88
CA LEU A 64 -12.01 1.51 -4.73
C LEU A 64 -12.91 1.12 -3.56
N ASN A 65 -12.99 -0.17 -3.25
CA ASN A 65 -13.68 -0.67 -2.07
C ASN A 65 -12.97 -1.88 -1.46
N ASP A 66 -13.31 -2.20 -0.22
CA ASP A 66 -12.66 -3.26 0.55
C ASP A 66 -12.73 -4.63 -0.13
N GLN A 67 -13.86 -4.96 -0.76
CA GLN A 67 -14.02 -6.25 -1.43
C GLN A 67 -13.07 -6.38 -2.63
N VAL A 68 -13.04 -5.37 -3.50
CA VAL A 68 -12.14 -5.31 -4.67
C VAL A 68 -10.68 -5.39 -4.22
N LEU A 69 -10.31 -4.65 -3.17
CA LEU A 69 -8.96 -4.70 -2.63
C LEU A 69 -8.61 -6.10 -2.11
N PHE A 70 -9.52 -6.76 -1.39
CA PHE A 70 -9.25 -8.08 -0.85
C PHE A 70 -9.12 -9.14 -1.95
N ASP A 71 -9.93 -9.05 -3.00
CA ASP A 71 -9.90 -9.97 -4.14
C ASP A 71 -8.60 -9.85 -4.97
N LEU A 72 -7.97 -8.66 -4.98
CA LEU A 72 -6.71 -8.40 -5.69
C LEU A 72 -5.45 -8.73 -4.87
N VAL A 73 -5.56 -8.98 -3.57
CA VAL A 73 -4.40 -9.19 -2.70
C VAL A 73 -3.78 -10.58 -2.90
N ASP A 74 -2.48 -10.61 -3.20
CA ASP A 74 -1.67 -11.83 -3.08
C ASP A 74 -1.42 -12.14 -1.59
N LEU A 75 -2.30 -12.97 -1.00
CA LEU A 75 -2.22 -13.37 0.41
C LEU A 75 -0.90 -14.06 0.77
N LYS A 76 -0.29 -14.80 -0.16
CA LYS A 76 1.00 -15.48 0.09
C LYS A 76 2.12 -14.45 0.23
N ARG A 77 2.17 -13.47 -0.68
CA ARG A 77 3.13 -12.36 -0.59
C ARG A 77 2.87 -11.48 0.61
N PHE A 78 1.61 -11.14 0.89
CA PHE A 78 1.21 -10.36 2.06
C PHE A 78 1.72 -11.01 3.36
N LYS A 79 1.41 -12.29 3.58
CA LYS A 79 1.87 -13.02 4.77
C LYS A 79 3.38 -13.08 4.86
N LYS A 80 4.09 -13.22 3.73
CA LYS A 80 5.56 -13.19 3.71
C LYS A 80 6.11 -11.82 4.11
N VAL A 81 5.57 -10.73 3.57
CA VAL A 81 6.02 -9.35 3.86
C VAL A 81 5.81 -9.01 5.33
N TYR A 82 4.65 -9.34 5.89
CA TYR A 82 4.31 -9.06 7.29
C TYR A 82 4.71 -10.18 8.27
N LYS A 83 5.46 -11.19 7.80
CA LYS A 83 5.93 -12.33 8.62
C LYS A 83 4.81 -13.09 9.36
N LEU A 84 3.66 -13.27 8.70
CA LEU A 84 2.46 -13.92 9.24
C LEU A 84 2.32 -15.40 8.84
N ASN A 85 3.35 -16.03 8.27
CA ASN A 85 3.26 -17.40 7.73
C ASN A 85 2.90 -18.46 8.79
N ASP A 86 3.38 -18.27 10.03
CA ASP A 86 3.18 -19.22 11.13
C ASP A 86 1.95 -18.89 11.99
N ALA A 87 1.24 -17.81 11.64
CA ALA A 87 0.15 -17.31 12.44
C ALA A 87 -1.13 -18.14 12.19
N LYS A 88 -1.76 -18.59 13.27
CA LYS A 88 -2.94 -19.46 13.25
C LYS A 88 -4.21 -18.64 13.46
N PHE A 89 -4.69 -17.99 12.40
CA PHE A 89 -5.93 -17.22 12.42
C PHE A 89 -6.75 -17.48 11.13
N THR A 90 -8.04 -17.13 11.17
CA THR A 90 -8.88 -17.13 9.97
C THR A 90 -8.49 -15.94 9.10
N ASP A 91 -8.18 -16.21 7.83
CA ASP A 91 -7.80 -15.22 6.81
C ASP A 91 -8.99 -14.32 6.40
N THR A 92 -9.58 -13.63 7.36
CA THR A 92 -10.53 -12.55 7.09
C THR A 92 -9.75 -11.27 6.81
N GLN A 93 -10.27 -10.43 5.91
CA GLN A 93 -9.68 -9.15 5.58
C GLN A 93 -9.39 -8.30 6.83
N GLN A 94 -10.36 -8.21 7.74
CA GLN A 94 -10.22 -7.40 8.95
C GLN A 94 -9.08 -7.88 9.86
N ASN A 95 -8.91 -9.20 10.04
CA ASN A 95 -7.83 -9.75 10.85
C ASN A 95 -6.46 -9.48 10.21
N LEU A 96 -6.36 -9.70 8.89
CA LEU A 96 -5.13 -9.45 8.14
C LEU A 96 -4.73 -7.97 8.19
N SER A 97 -5.68 -7.06 8.00
CA SER A 97 -5.47 -5.62 8.11
C SER A 97 -4.98 -5.22 9.50
N ASN A 98 -5.63 -5.71 10.56
CA ASN A 98 -5.22 -5.41 11.94
C ASN A 98 -3.78 -5.89 12.25
N LEU A 99 -3.40 -7.06 11.75
CA LEU A 99 -2.06 -7.61 11.94
C LEU A 99 -1.00 -6.81 11.16
N ALA A 100 -1.28 -6.42 9.92
CA ALA A 100 -0.39 -5.57 9.14
C ALA A 100 -0.22 -4.19 9.79
N ILE A 101 -1.31 -3.58 10.25
CA ILE A 101 -1.28 -2.30 11.00
C ILE A 101 -0.42 -2.45 12.26
N GLY A 102 -0.63 -3.52 13.03
CA GLY A 102 0.19 -3.81 14.21
C GLY A 102 1.68 -3.93 13.88
N ALA A 103 2.02 -4.66 12.81
CA ALA A 103 3.40 -4.81 12.35
C ALA A 103 4.03 -3.48 11.90
N CYS A 104 3.26 -2.58 11.28
CA CYS A 104 3.73 -1.26 10.88
C CYS A 104 3.92 -0.31 12.08
N ILE A 105 2.98 -0.30 13.04
CA ILE A 105 3.04 0.60 14.21
C ILE A 105 4.18 0.20 15.17
N LEU A 106 4.40 -1.10 15.36
CA LEU A 106 5.47 -1.62 16.22
C LEU A 106 6.84 -1.61 15.54
N ARG A 107 6.95 -1.08 14.32
CA ARG A 107 8.20 -1.05 13.57
C ARG A 107 9.25 -0.20 14.30
N GLY A 108 10.32 -0.86 14.73
CA GLY A 108 11.45 -0.21 15.40
C GLY A 108 11.34 -0.15 16.93
N CYS A 109 10.29 -0.76 17.51
CA CYS A 109 10.26 -1.12 18.93
C CYS A 109 11.15 -2.34 19.22
#